data_AF-A0A9W4P0C1-F1
#
_entry.id   AF-A0A9W4P0C1-F1
#
_cell.length_a   1.000
_cell.length_b   1.000
_cell.length_c   1.000
_cell.angle_alpha   90.00
_cell.angle_beta   90.00
_cell.angle_gamma   90.00
#
_symmetry.space_group_name_H-M   'P 1'
#
loop_
_entity.id
_entity.type
_entity.pdbx_description
1 polymer ?
#
loop_
_entity_poly.entity_id
_entity_poly.type
_entity_poly.pdbx_seq_one_letter_code
_entity_poly.pdbx_strand_id
1 'polypeptide(L)'
;MASTSPPWEERGLILQRWIEGRQSGCPYPKSVFTLAYKSRDYLIVAKQEKLNAKLLAFLQIGNTNSTFHNVSVTQRDVSAPTWWIGRIAPGMVIVDDIFRSKRSDDPYISEFTKAVYQLEFPLNSLKSVVVANINEKDTVHCARHKVYKSQGLQYPSRTQHIWNSSSHEFQALLGTGIGKVVGAFVLCAWGQGRKRISRIVTFNIDSDVHKLHMRFDLEDM
;
A
#
# COMPACT_ATOMS: atom_id res chain seq x y z
N MET A 1 2.51 -31.85 -16.42
CA MET A 1 3.29 -30.76 -15.81
C MET A 1 2.31 -29.78 -15.17
N ALA A 2 2.13 -29.83 -13.86
CA ALA A 2 1.24 -28.89 -13.17
C ALA A 2 1.99 -27.56 -12.98
N SER A 3 1.77 -26.63 -13.89
CA SER A 3 2.10 -25.22 -13.68
C SER A 3 1.10 -24.67 -12.65
N THR A 4 1.36 -24.85 -11.36
CA THR A 4 0.55 -24.24 -10.29
C THR A 4 0.76 -22.74 -10.33
N SER A 5 -0.11 -22.02 -11.05
CA SER A 5 -0.17 -20.55 -10.99
C SER A 5 -0.40 -20.10 -9.54
N PRO A 6 0.14 -18.94 -9.12
CA PRO A 6 -0.07 -18.46 -7.76
C PRO A 6 -1.57 -18.20 -7.48
N PRO A 7 -2.13 -18.65 -6.35
CA PRO A 7 -3.54 -18.48 -6.02
C PRO A 7 -3.81 -17.08 -5.44
N TRP A 8 -3.53 -16.01 -6.19
CA TRP A 8 -3.70 -14.64 -5.69
C TRP A 8 -5.16 -14.34 -5.32
N GLU A 9 -6.12 -14.73 -6.16
CA GLU A 9 -7.55 -14.47 -5.92
C GLU A 9 -8.01 -15.06 -4.59
N GLU A 10 -7.64 -16.31 -4.29
CA GLU A 10 -7.99 -16.96 -3.03
C GLU A 10 -7.39 -16.24 -1.82
N ARG A 11 -6.11 -15.87 -1.89
CA ARG A 11 -5.44 -15.10 -0.82
C ARG A 11 -6.09 -13.74 -0.62
N GLY A 12 -6.42 -13.05 -1.71
CA GLY A 12 -7.07 -11.76 -1.66
C GLY A 12 -8.48 -11.84 -1.12
N LEU A 13 -9.25 -12.86 -1.48
CA LEU A 13 -10.59 -13.11 -0.94
C LEU A 13 -10.54 -13.36 0.59
N ILE A 14 -9.58 -14.16 1.06
CA ILE A 14 -9.37 -14.38 2.50
C ILE A 14 -9.02 -13.06 3.19
N LEU A 15 -8.10 -12.29 2.63
CA LEU A 15 -7.68 -11.01 3.19
C LEU A 15 -8.82 -9.98 3.20
N GLN A 16 -9.62 -9.92 2.14
CA GLN A 16 -10.82 -9.07 2.07
C GLN A 16 -11.83 -9.44 3.15
N ARG A 17 -12.08 -10.74 3.35
CA ARG A 17 -12.97 -11.23 4.41
C ARG A 17 -12.50 -10.83 5.81
N TRP A 18 -11.20 -10.85 6.08
CA TRP A 18 -10.64 -10.35 7.34
C TRP A 18 -10.82 -8.84 7.48
N ILE A 19 -10.59 -8.07 6.41
CA ILE A 19 -10.76 -6.61 6.43
C ILE A 19 -12.21 -6.24 6.72
N GLU A 20 -13.15 -6.83 5.98
CA GLU A 20 -14.55 -6.42 5.96
C GLU A 20 -15.41 -7.10 7.05
N GLY A 21 -14.99 -8.25 7.57
CA GLY A 21 -15.78 -9.04 8.53
C GLY A 21 -14.98 -9.45 9.75
N ARG A 22 -15.66 -9.69 10.88
CA ARG A 22 -15.05 -10.31 12.05
C ARG A 22 -14.91 -11.81 11.84
N GLN A 23 -13.73 -12.27 11.44
CA GLN A 23 -13.45 -13.70 11.33
C GLN A 23 -12.43 -14.16 12.37
N SER A 24 -12.63 -15.40 12.83
CA SER A 24 -11.65 -16.11 13.64
C SER A 24 -10.38 -16.39 12.84
N GLY A 25 -9.22 -16.39 13.50
CA GLY A 25 -7.94 -16.76 12.87
C GLY A 25 -7.30 -15.68 12.01
N CYS A 26 -7.79 -14.44 12.03
CA CYS A 26 -7.08 -13.31 11.42
C CYS A 26 -5.72 -13.08 12.11
N PRO A 27 -4.59 -13.17 11.39
CA PRO A 27 -3.25 -13.09 11.98
C PRO A 27 -2.77 -11.65 12.19
N TYR A 28 -3.58 -10.64 11.85
CA TYR A 28 -3.21 -9.23 11.92
C TYR A 28 -3.92 -8.54 13.08
N PRO A 29 -3.30 -8.49 14.28
CA PRO A 29 -3.87 -7.76 15.40
C PRO A 29 -3.86 -6.26 15.11
N LYS A 30 -4.77 -5.53 15.75
CA LYS A 30 -4.69 -4.07 15.78
C LYS A 30 -3.39 -3.67 16.49
N SER A 31 -2.53 -2.94 15.79
CA SER A 31 -1.22 -2.57 16.29
C SER A 31 -1.32 -1.47 17.35
N VAL A 32 -0.47 -1.56 18.37
CA VAL A 32 -0.25 -0.51 19.37
C VAL A 32 1.03 0.27 19.12
N PHE A 33 1.79 -0.07 18.07
CA PHE A 33 3.02 0.61 17.71
C PHE A 33 2.77 2.07 17.35
N THR A 34 3.67 2.94 17.82
CA THR A 34 3.68 4.39 17.58
C THR A 34 5.10 4.87 17.36
N LEU A 35 5.27 5.91 16.55
CA LEU A 35 6.54 6.59 16.35
C LEU A 35 6.53 7.96 17.03
N ALA A 36 7.71 8.40 17.43
CA ALA A 36 7.97 9.79 17.83
C ALA A 36 9.20 10.29 17.06
N TYR A 37 9.21 11.57 16.67
CA TYR A 37 10.34 12.16 15.94
C TYR A 37 11.68 11.99 16.66
N LYS A 38 11.66 11.95 18.00
CA LYS A 38 12.82 11.64 18.85
C LYS A 38 12.86 10.16 19.25
N SER A 39 12.79 9.26 18.26
CA SER A 39 12.96 7.83 18.51
C SER A 39 14.43 7.49 18.78
N ARG A 40 14.67 6.60 19.75
CA ARG A 40 16.00 6.04 20.03
C ARG A 40 16.41 4.99 19.01
N ASP A 41 15.45 4.27 18.46
CA ASP A 41 15.69 3.09 17.61
C ASP A 41 15.68 3.45 16.12
N TYR A 42 14.94 4.51 15.77
CA TYR A 42 14.76 4.95 14.39
C TYR A 42 15.28 6.37 14.16
N LEU A 43 15.84 6.61 12.99
CA LEU A 43 16.05 7.94 12.45
C LEU A 43 14.82 8.30 11.61
N ILE A 44 14.16 9.40 11.97
CA ILE A 44 13.01 9.92 11.24
C ILE A 44 13.41 11.26 10.62
N VAL A 45 13.32 11.38 9.30
CA VAL A 45 13.53 12.63 8.58
C VAL A 45 12.23 12.98 7.87
N ALA A 46 11.66 14.15 8.19
CA ALA A 46 10.46 14.67 7.54
C ALA A 46 10.77 16.02 6.88
N LYS A 47 10.36 16.19 5.63
CA LYS A 47 10.55 17.42 4.85
C LYS A 47 9.31 17.70 4.00
N GLN A 48 8.95 18.97 3.87
CA GLN A 48 7.91 19.38 2.93
C GLN A 48 8.39 19.18 1.49
N GLU A 49 7.52 18.62 0.65
CA GLU A 49 7.77 18.36 -0.75
C GLU A 49 6.50 18.61 -1.58
N LYS A 50 6.68 19.12 -2.80
CA LYS A 50 5.61 19.18 -3.80
C LYS A 50 5.68 17.94 -4.69
N LEU A 51 4.53 17.30 -4.91
CA LEU A 51 4.46 16.19 -5.86
C LEU A 51 4.69 16.67 -7.30
N ASN A 52 5.26 15.79 -8.12
CA ASN A 52 5.33 15.98 -9.56
C ASN A 52 3.92 16.11 -10.16
N ALA A 53 3.72 17.09 -11.04
CA ALA A 53 2.48 17.33 -11.78
C ALA A 53 1.86 16.07 -12.43
N LYS A 54 2.69 15.17 -12.98
CA LYS A 54 2.18 13.91 -13.57
C LYS A 54 1.51 13.03 -12.51
N LEU A 55 2.16 12.85 -11.35
CA LEU A 55 1.61 12.05 -10.26
C LEU A 55 0.36 12.71 -9.68
N LEU A 56 0.33 14.04 -9.53
CA LEU A 56 -0.86 14.77 -9.11
C LEU A 56 -2.05 14.55 -10.05
N ALA A 57 -1.81 14.61 -11.37
CA ALA A 57 -2.84 14.38 -12.37
C ALA A 57 -3.43 12.97 -12.27
N PHE A 58 -2.58 11.94 -12.14
CA PHE A 58 -3.05 10.57 -11.92
C PHE A 58 -3.78 10.42 -10.58
N LEU A 59 -3.31 11.03 -9.51
CA LEU A 59 -3.98 10.95 -8.22
C LEU A 59 -5.28 11.77 -8.15
N GLN A 60 -5.61 12.52 -9.21
CA GLN A 60 -6.77 13.40 -9.29
C GLN A 60 -6.83 14.40 -8.13
N ILE A 61 -5.66 14.86 -7.68
CA ILE A 61 -5.56 15.85 -6.61
C ILE A 61 -5.72 17.22 -7.25
N GLY A 62 -6.90 17.81 -7.07
CA GLY A 62 -7.28 19.08 -7.72
C GLY A 62 -6.49 20.31 -7.28
N ASN A 63 -5.70 20.22 -6.19
CA ASN A 63 -4.88 21.33 -5.70
C ASN A 63 -3.39 21.02 -5.82
N THR A 64 -2.70 21.69 -6.75
CA THR A 64 -1.25 21.59 -6.96
C THR A 64 -0.42 22.23 -5.85
N ASN A 65 -1.05 22.98 -4.93
CA ASN A 65 -0.43 23.49 -3.71
C ASN A 65 -0.52 22.53 -2.51
N SER A 66 -1.03 21.31 -2.71
CA SER A 66 -1.03 20.29 -1.65
C SER A 66 0.41 20.01 -1.22
N THR A 67 0.77 20.42 0.00
CA THR A 67 2.06 20.13 0.61
C THR A 67 2.06 18.71 1.13
N PHE A 68 2.92 17.87 0.57
CA PHE A 68 3.19 16.53 1.08
C PHE A 68 4.39 16.61 2.02
N HIS A 69 4.40 15.77 3.04
CA HIS A 69 5.58 15.58 3.87
C HIS A 69 6.24 14.29 3.45
N ASN A 70 7.42 14.40 2.85
CA ASN A 70 8.30 13.28 2.58
C ASN A 70 8.94 12.83 3.90
N VAL A 71 8.66 11.60 4.29
CA VAL A 71 9.12 11.00 5.54
C VAL A 71 9.94 9.76 5.21
N SER A 72 11.14 9.70 5.77
CA SER A 72 11.92 8.48 5.84
C SER A 72 12.06 8.02 7.28
N VAL A 73 11.91 6.72 7.49
CA VAL A 73 12.17 6.01 8.73
C VAL A 73 13.20 4.94 8.44
N THR A 74 14.36 5.04 9.06
CA THR A 74 15.42 4.03 8.94
C THR A 74 15.84 3.54 10.32
N GLN A 75 16.09 2.24 10.44
CA GLN A 75 16.69 1.68 11.66
C GLN A 75 18.09 2.26 11.86
N ARG A 76 18.44 2.61 13.10
CA ARG A 76 19.78 3.13 13.44
C ARG A 76 20.84 2.05 13.54
N ASP A 77 20.44 0.83 13.93
CA ASP A 77 21.32 -0.34 13.92
C ASP A 77 21.37 -0.98 12.52
N VAL A 78 22.55 -1.46 12.13
CA VAL A 78 22.90 -1.90 10.77
C VAL A 78 22.70 -3.41 10.58
N SER A 79 22.42 -4.15 11.65
CA SER A 79 22.45 -5.62 11.65
C SER A 79 21.35 -6.29 10.79
N ALA A 80 20.13 -5.75 10.76
CA ALA A 80 19.02 -6.30 9.99
C ALA A 80 18.12 -5.20 9.43
N PRO A 81 18.46 -4.60 8.27
CA PRO A 81 17.91 -3.31 7.90
C PRO A 81 16.40 -3.34 7.68
N THR A 82 15.76 -2.29 8.18
CA THR A 82 14.36 -1.95 7.94
C THR A 82 14.26 -0.48 7.58
N TRP A 83 13.52 -0.18 6.52
CA TRP A 83 13.21 1.19 6.16
C TRP A 83 11.82 1.34 5.58
N TRP A 84 11.28 2.53 5.78
CA TRP A 84 10.05 3.01 5.19
C TRP A 84 10.32 4.41 4.64
N ILE A 85 10.00 4.64 3.37
CA ILE A 85 10.13 5.92 2.70
C ILE A 85 8.81 6.18 1.99
N GLY A 86 8.27 7.37 2.18
CA GLY A 86 7.00 7.74 1.58
C GLY A 86 6.62 9.17 1.84
N ARG A 87 5.46 9.55 1.34
CA ARG A 87 4.91 10.90 1.44
C ARG A 87 3.52 10.84 2.07
N ILE A 88 3.25 11.73 3.00
CA ILE A 88 1.95 11.82 3.68
C ILE A 88 1.33 13.19 3.45
N ALA A 89 0.00 13.20 3.36
CA ALA A 89 -0.82 14.40 3.28
C ALA A 89 -2.20 14.11 3.91
N PRO A 90 -3.01 15.13 4.23
CA PRO A 90 -4.36 14.90 4.73
C PRO A 90 -5.16 13.98 3.77
N GLY A 91 -5.54 12.80 4.28
CA GLY A 91 -6.31 11.83 3.53
C GLY A 91 -5.52 10.87 2.64
N MET A 92 -4.19 10.95 2.59
CA MET A 92 -3.38 10.14 1.69
C MET A 92 -2.03 9.73 2.28
N VAL A 93 -1.66 8.48 2.05
CA VAL A 93 -0.28 8.00 2.19
C VAL A 93 0.20 7.52 0.83
N ILE A 94 1.42 7.91 0.45
CA ILE A 94 2.14 7.37 -0.70
C ILE A 94 3.37 6.63 -0.16
N VAL A 95 3.41 5.32 -0.32
CA VAL A 95 4.55 4.47 0.03
C VAL A 95 5.45 4.39 -1.20
N ASP A 96 6.67 4.90 -1.07
CA ASP A 96 7.62 5.04 -2.18
C ASP A 96 8.66 3.94 -2.22
N ASP A 97 9.21 3.59 -1.06
CA ASP A 97 10.16 2.49 -0.92
C ASP A 97 10.06 1.89 0.48
N ILE A 98 10.06 0.56 0.55
CA ILE A 98 9.89 -0.20 1.78
C ILE A 98 10.76 -1.43 1.75
N PHE A 99 11.40 -1.71 2.88
CA PHE A 99 12.12 -2.95 3.07
C PHE A 99 12.12 -3.34 4.54
N ARG A 100 11.99 -4.63 4.78
CA ARG A 100 12.18 -5.21 6.11
C ARG A 100 12.93 -6.51 5.94
N SER A 101 14.12 -6.60 6.55
CA SER A 101 14.87 -7.84 6.59
C SER A 101 14.02 -8.96 7.19
N LYS A 102 14.14 -10.17 6.63
CA LYS A 102 13.49 -11.37 7.21
C LYS A 102 14.03 -11.72 8.60
N ARG A 103 15.22 -11.23 8.95
CA ARG A 103 15.88 -11.41 10.25
C ARG A 103 15.60 -10.28 11.23
N SER A 104 14.87 -9.25 10.80
CA SER A 104 14.54 -8.14 11.67
C SER A 104 13.34 -8.51 12.55
N ASP A 105 13.42 -8.12 13.82
CA ASP A 105 12.33 -8.13 14.80
C ASP A 105 11.59 -6.77 14.86
N ASP A 106 11.93 -5.83 13.96
CA ASP A 106 11.25 -4.54 13.85
C ASP A 106 9.76 -4.73 13.53
N PRO A 107 8.93 -3.71 13.82
CA PRO A 107 7.54 -3.65 13.39
C PRO A 107 7.38 -3.95 11.90
N TYR A 108 6.23 -4.50 11.52
CA TYR A 108 5.94 -4.72 10.11
C TYR A 108 5.78 -3.39 9.37
N ILE A 109 6.00 -3.40 8.05
CA ILE A 109 5.80 -2.22 7.20
C ILE A 109 4.39 -1.63 7.36
N SER A 110 3.36 -2.47 7.58
CA SER A 110 2.01 -2.04 7.92
C SER A 110 1.93 -1.16 9.18
N GLU A 111 2.74 -1.47 10.19
CA GLU A 111 2.79 -0.72 11.44
C GLU A 111 3.58 0.58 11.28
N PHE A 112 4.68 0.56 10.53
CA PHE A 112 5.40 1.78 10.14
C PHE A 112 4.49 2.73 9.36
N THR A 113 3.78 2.26 8.33
CA THR A 113 2.84 3.08 7.55
C THR A 113 1.80 3.76 8.45
N LYS A 114 1.21 3.01 9.39
CA LYS A 114 0.27 3.53 10.38
C LYS A 114 0.92 4.60 11.25
N ALA A 115 2.05 4.28 11.86
CA ALA A 115 2.73 5.17 12.80
C ALA A 115 3.23 6.45 12.11
N VAL A 116 3.75 6.36 10.89
CA VAL A 116 4.20 7.51 10.10
C VAL A 116 3.03 8.45 9.79
N TYR A 117 1.90 7.94 9.32
CA TYR A 117 0.74 8.80 9.07
C TYR A 117 0.24 9.49 10.35
N GLN A 118 0.27 8.76 11.48
CA GLN A 118 -0.14 9.27 12.79
C GLN A 118 0.80 10.30 13.41
N LEU A 119 2.02 10.49 12.88
CA LEU A 119 2.89 11.58 13.33
C LEU A 119 2.22 12.94 13.11
N GLU A 120 1.40 13.06 12.07
CA GLU A 120 0.90 14.36 11.60
C GLU A 120 -0.60 14.41 11.37
N PHE A 121 -1.24 13.27 11.07
CA PHE A 121 -2.65 13.22 10.70
C PHE A 121 -3.41 12.16 11.49
N PRO A 122 -4.67 12.41 11.89
CA PRO A 122 -5.49 11.40 12.55
C PRO A 122 -5.84 10.28 11.57
N LEU A 123 -5.69 9.01 11.96
CA LEU A 123 -5.96 7.86 11.07
C LEU A 123 -7.34 7.92 10.40
N ASN A 124 -8.37 8.38 11.10
CA ASN A 124 -9.72 8.46 10.55
C ASN A 124 -9.85 9.42 9.36
N SER A 125 -8.89 10.32 9.16
CA SER A 125 -8.85 11.19 7.99
C SER A 125 -8.36 10.50 6.72
N LEU A 126 -7.66 9.35 6.83
CA LEU A 126 -7.04 8.65 5.71
C LEU A 126 -8.10 8.04 4.78
N LYS A 127 -8.01 8.38 3.50
CA LYS A 127 -8.95 7.95 2.44
C LYS A 127 -8.30 7.06 1.39
N SER A 128 -6.99 7.14 1.20
CA SER A 128 -6.31 6.32 0.19
C SER A 128 -4.86 6.01 0.55
N VAL A 129 -4.40 4.82 0.18
CA VAL A 129 -3.00 4.42 0.23
C VAL A 129 -2.53 4.20 -1.20
N VAL A 130 -1.44 4.86 -1.60
CA VAL A 130 -0.78 4.67 -2.88
C VAL A 130 0.52 3.94 -2.61
N VAL A 131 0.84 2.92 -3.40
CA VAL A 131 2.17 2.31 -3.43
C VAL A 131 2.76 2.60 -4.80
N ALA A 132 3.87 3.34 -4.82
CA ALA A 132 4.49 3.86 -6.01
C ALA A 132 5.65 2.98 -6.50
N ASN A 133 5.94 3.04 -7.80
CA ASN A 133 7.11 2.40 -8.43
C ASN A 133 7.30 0.92 -8.04
N ILE A 134 6.21 0.17 -8.02
CA ILE A 134 6.20 -1.23 -7.57
C ILE A 134 7.09 -2.07 -8.48
N ASN A 135 8.14 -2.62 -7.89
CA ASN A 135 9.07 -3.56 -8.53
C ASN A 135 8.97 -4.98 -7.93
N GLU A 136 8.09 -5.19 -6.94
CA GLU A 136 7.85 -6.48 -6.30
C GLU A 136 7.32 -7.47 -7.34
N LYS A 137 8.10 -8.54 -7.58
CA LYS A 137 7.94 -9.42 -8.75
C LYS A 137 6.59 -10.11 -8.79
N ASP A 138 6.07 -10.55 -7.64
CA ASP A 138 4.78 -11.25 -7.56
C ASP A 138 3.63 -10.31 -7.96
N THR A 139 3.64 -9.08 -7.46
CA THR A 139 2.66 -8.04 -7.77
C THR A 139 2.70 -7.64 -9.25
N VAL A 140 3.90 -7.36 -9.79
CA VAL A 140 4.05 -7.00 -11.21
C VAL A 140 3.61 -8.16 -12.12
N HIS A 141 3.95 -9.39 -11.75
CA HIS A 141 3.57 -10.58 -12.51
C HIS A 141 2.04 -10.78 -12.51
N CYS A 142 1.39 -10.66 -11.35
CA CYS A 142 -0.07 -10.71 -11.22
C CYS A 142 -0.75 -9.62 -12.07
N ALA A 143 -0.32 -8.36 -11.92
CA ALA A 143 -0.89 -7.24 -12.66
C ALA A 143 -0.80 -7.47 -14.18
N ARG A 144 0.40 -7.80 -14.68
CA ARG A 144 0.64 -7.97 -16.12
C ARG A 144 -0.05 -9.19 -16.72
N HIS A 145 0.15 -10.36 -16.12
CA HIS A 145 -0.18 -11.63 -16.77
C HIS A 145 -1.54 -12.19 -16.39
N LYS A 146 -2.12 -11.72 -15.29
CA LYS A 146 -3.44 -12.15 -14.83
C LYS A 146 -4.46 -11.02 -14.99
N VAL A 147 -4.26 -9.91 -14.30
CA VAL A 147 -5.26 -8.82 -14.22
C VAL A 147 -5.47 -8.15 -15.57
N TYR A 148 -4.43 -7.54 -16.15
CA TYR A 148 -4.56 -6.82 -17.43
C TYR A 148 -4.93 -7.77 -18.58
N LYS A 149 -4.28 -8.95 -18.62
CA LYS A 149 -4.55 -9.95 -19.65
C LYS A 149 -6.00 -10.46 -19.63
N SER A 150 -6.60 -10.64 -18.45
CA SER A 150 -8.00 -11.12 -18.32
C SER A 150 -9.02 -10.18 -18.95
N GLN A 151 -8.70 -8.89 -19.02
CA GLN A 151 -9.54 -7.84 -19.59
C GLN A 151 -9.13 -7.44 -21.02
N GLY A 152 -8.18 -8.16 -21.63
CA GLY A 152 -7.65 -7.81 -22.95
C GLY A 152 -6.88 -6.48 -22.97
N LEU A 153 -6.42 -6.00 -21.82
CA LEU A 153 -5.72 -4.72 -21.69
C LEU A 153 -4.22 -4.88 -21.93
N GLN A 154 -3.62 -3.86 -22.54
CA GLN A 154 -2.17 -3.79 -22.72
C GLN A 154 -1.47 -3.38 -21.41
N TYR A 155 -0.39 -4.08 -21.07
CA TYR A 155 0.53 -3.71 -20.00
C TYR A 155 1.90 -3.32 -20.59
N PRO A 156 2.49 -2.18 -20.21
CA PRO A 156 1.98 -1.18 -19.27
C PRO A 156 0.86 -0.35 -19.91
N SER A 157 -0.04 0.22 -19.12
CA SER A 157 -1.12 1.08 -19.65
C SER A 157 -0.89 2.54 -19.31
N ARG A 158 -1.22 3.40 -20.29
CA ARG A 158 -1.21 4.87 -20.15
C ARG A 158 -2.41 5.40 -19.37
N THR A 159 -3.45 4.59 -19.23
CA THR A 159 -4.68 4.97 -18.53
C THR A 159 -4.76 4.28 -17.19
N GLN A 160 -5.54 4.88 -16.29
CA GLN A 160 -5.90 4.22 -15.05
C GLN A 160 -6.92 3.13 -15.31
N HIS A 161 -6.81 2.03 -14.56
CA HIS A 161 -7.79 0.97 -14.54
C HIS A 161 -8.30 0.80 -13.11
N ILE A 162 -9.62 0.71 -12.97
CA ILE A 162 -10.30 0.63 -11.67
C ILE A 162 -10.81 -0.80 -11.50
N TRP A 163 -10.42 -1.41 -10.39
CA TRP A 163 -10.80 -2.76 -9.99
C TRP A 163 -11.70 -2.66 -8.76
N ASN A 164 -12.97 -3.02 -8.90
CA ASN A 164 -13.96 -2.93 -7.83
C ASN A 164 -13.85 -4.12 -6.87
N SER A 165 -14.21 -3.92 -5.60
CA SER A 165 -14.07 -4.95 -4.54
C SER A 165 -14.76 -6.29 -4.79
N SER A 166 -15.72 -6.35 -5.72
CA SER A 166 -16.40 -7.59 -6.11
C SER A 166 -15.71 -8.36 -7.23
N SER A 167 -14.64 -7.83 -7.84
CA SER A 167 -14.02 -8.39 -9.03
C SER A 167 -12.89 -9.39 -8.69
N HIS A 168 -12.67 -10.35 -9.60
CA HIS A 168 -11.56 -11.30 -9.49
C HIS A 168 -10.20 -10.59 -9.59
N GLU A 169 -10.11 -9.53 -10.39
CA GLU A 169 -8.90 -8.71 -10.53
C GLU A 169 -8.55 -7.99 -9.23
N PHE A 170 -9.55 -7.44 -8.55
CA PHE A 170 -9.37 -6.83 -7.23
C PHE A 170 -8.82 -7.85 -6.24
N GLN A 171 -9.42 -9.03 -6.16
CA GLN A 171 -8.96 -10.10 -5.27
C GLN A 171 -7.54 -10.56 -5.64
N ALA A 172 -7.24 -10.70 -6.94
CA ALA A 172 -5.90 -11.02 -7.41
C ALA A 172 -4.87 -9.97 -6.95
N LEU A 173 -5.16 -8.67 -7.15
CA LEU A 173 -4.26 -7.58 -6.73
C LEU A 173 -4.12 -7.49 -5.20
N LEU A 174 -5.20 -7.73 -4.45
CA LEU A 174 -5.17 -7.73 -2.99
C LEU A 174 -4.36 -8.92 -2.44
N GLY A 175 -4.33 -10.04 -3.15
CA GLY A 175 -3.61 -11.25 -2.77
C GLY A 175 -2.10 -11.24 -3.07
N THR A 176 -1.56 -10.18 -3.69
CA THR A 176 -0.13 -10.06 -3.98
C THR A 176 0.67 -9.61 -2.74
N GLY A 177 2.00 -9.54 -2.86
CA GLY A 177 2.86 -8.97 -1.82
C GLY A 177 2.46 -7.55 -1.40
N ILE A 178 2.23 -6.65 -2.36
CA ILE A 178 1.80 -5.27 -2.07
C ILE A 178 0.37 -5.22 -1.53
N GLY A 179 -0.55 -5.98 -2.12
CA GLY A 179 -1.92 -6.08 -1.61
C GLY A 179 -1.97 -6.53 -0.15
N LYS A 180 -1.13 -7.53 0.21
CA LYS A 180 -0.96 -8.00 1.58
C LYS A 180 -0.44 -6.90 2.51
N VAL A 181 0.56 -6.11 2.10
CA VAL A 181 1.08 -5.00 2.92
C VAL A 181 -0.02 -3.98 3.22
N VAL A 182 -0.83 -3.61 2.23
CA VAL A 182 -1.91 -2.64 2.42
C VAL A 182 -3.09 -3.23 3.22
N GLY A 183 -3.47 -4.47 2.97
CA GLY A 183 -4.51 -5.13 3.76
C GLY A 183 -4.12 -5.34 5.21
N ALA A 184 -2.87 -5.74 5.46
CA ALA A 184 -2.30 -5.80 6.81
C ALA A 184 -2.28 -4.41 7.46
N PHE A 185 -1.94 -3.35 6.72
CA PHE A 185 -2.04 -1.97 7.21
C PHE A 185 -3.46 -1.63 7.68
N VAL A 186 -4.48 -1.92 6.86
CA VAL A 186 -5.89 -1.66 7.23
C VAL A 186 -6.26 -2.39 8.53
N LEU A 187 -5.93 -3.67 8.63
CA LEU A 187 -6.18 -4.48 9.83
C LEU A 187 -5.41 -3.97 11.06
N CYS A 188 -4.14 -3.63 10.90
CA CYS A 188 -3.30 -3.10 11.98
C CYS A 188 -3.79 -1.72 12.46
N ALA A 189 -4.29 -0.87 11.57
CA ALA A 189 -4.73 0.47 11.90
C ALA A 189 -6.11 0.49 12.58
N TRP A 190 -7.10 -0.23 12.04
CA TRP A 190 -8.49 -0.15 12.50
C TRP A 190 -9.03 -1.43 13.13
N GLY A 191 -8.43 -2.59 12.84
CA GLY A 191 -8.99 -3.91 13.13
C GLY A 191 -9.99 -4.37 12.07
N GLN A 192 -10.54 -5.56 12.26
CA GLN A 192 -11.52 -6.18 11.36
C GLN A 192 -12.88 -5.45 11.38
N GLY A 193 -13.53 -5.33 10.22
CA GLY A 193 -14.90 -4.84 10.06
C GLY A 193 -15.10 -3.36 10.40
N ARG A 194 -14.09 -2.52 10.14
CA ARG A 194 -14.12 -1.07 10.44
C ARG A 194 -13.87 -0.20 9.22
N LYS A 195 -13.07 -0.71 8.28
CA LYS A 195 -12.75 -0.10 7.00
C LYS A 195 -12.81 -1.18 5.95
N ARG A 196 -13.06 -0.79 4.71
CA ARG A 196 -12.87 -1.63 3.52
C ARG A 196 -11.95 -0.95 2.52
N ILE A 197 -11.35 -1.75 1.65
CA ILE A 197 -10.71 -1.27 0.42
C ILE A 197 -11.80 -1.35 -0.67
N SER A 198 -12.39 -0.22 -1.06
CA SER A 198 -13.54 -0.23 -1.96
C SER A 198 -13.17 -0.44 -3.42
N ARG A 199 -11.98 0.01 -3.80
CA ARG A 199 -11.40 -0.20 -5.12
C ARG A 199 -9.88 -0.17 -5.08
N ILE A 200 -9.27 -0.83 -6.06
CA ILE A 200 -7.85 -0.74 -6.38
C ILE A 200 -7.73 -0.08 -7.75
N VAL A 201 -6.87 0.93 -7.88
CA VAL A 201 -6.58 1.59 -9.15
C VAL A 201 -5.14 1.29 -9.54
N THR A 202 -4.92 0.79 -10.75
CA THR A 202 -3.58 0.54 -11.30
C THR A 202 -3.28 1.51 -12.44
N PHE A 203 -2.05 2.02 -12.49
CA PHE A 203 -1.59 2.88 -13.58
C PHE A 203 -0.07 2.86 -13.72
N ASN A 204 0.42 3.17 -14.92
CA ASN A 204 1.84 3.38 -15.18
C ASN A 204 2.09 4.83 -15.57
N ILE A 205 3.04 5.48 -14.91
CA ILE A 205 3.51 6.80 -15.36
C ILE A 205 4.49 6.61 -16.52
N ASP A 206 4.34 7.39 -17.58
CA ASP A 206 5.20 7.40 -18.78
C ASP A 206 5.24 6.08 -19.57
N SER A 207 4.23 5.20 -19.41
CA SER A 207 4.22 3.86 -20.02
C SER A 207 5.44 3.00 -19.65
N ASP A 208 6.06 3.28 -18.51
CA ASP A 208 7.23 2.54 -18.07
C ASP A 208 6.79 1.24 -17.38
N VAL A 209 7.28 0.11 -17.90
CA VAL A 209 6.99 -1.24 -17.39
C VAL A 209 7.42 -1.42 -15.93
N HIS A 210 8.37 -0.62 -15.46
CA HIS A 210 8.91 -0.66 -14.11
C HIS A 210 8.26 0.35 -13.15
N LYS A 211 7.29 1.14 -13.63
CA LYS A 211 6.59 2.15 -12.82
C LYS A 211 5.12 1.81 -12.65
N LEU A 212 4.83 0.61 -12.14
CA LEU A 212 3.47 0.29 -11.71
C LEU A 212 3.16 1.06 -10.41
N HIS A 213 2.02 1.73 -10.38
CA HIS A 213 1.46 2.34 -9.18
C HIS A 213 0.13 1.66 -8.86
N MET A 214 -0.13 1.46 -7.57
CA MET A 214 -1.41 0.96 -7.07
C MET A 214 -1.98 1.93 -6.04
N ARG A 215 -3.20 2.40 -6.25
CA ARG A 215 -3.96 3.18 -5.26
C ARG A 215 -5.07 2.33 -4.69
N PHE A 216 -5.18 2.30 -3.38
CA PHE A 216 -6.18 1.57 -2.62
C PHE A 216 -7.06 2.61 -1.94
N ASP A 217 -8.32 2.70 -2.36
CA ASP A 217 -9.26 3.67 -1.79
C ASP A 217 -9.97 3.01 -0.61
N LEU A 218 -10.06 3.75 0.50
CA LEU A 218 -10.56 3.28 1.80
C LEU A 218 -11.91 3.92 2.11
N GLU A 219 -12.82 3.12 2.63
CA GLU A 219 -14.16 3.56 3.07
C GLU A 219 -14.48 3.01 4.45
N ASP A 220 -15.31 3.74 5.21
CA ASP A 220 -15.89 3.25 6.46
C ASP A 220 -16.92 2.15 6.18
N MET A 221 -17.10 1.26 7.16
CA MET A 221 -18.09 0.18 7.16
C MET A 221 -19.08 0.34 8.32
#